data_AF-A0A847S1K1-F1
#
_entry.id   AF-A0A847S1K1-F1
#
_cell.length_a   1.000
_cell.length_b   1.000
_cell.length_c   1.000
_cell.angle_alpha   90.00
_cell.angle_beta   90.00
_cell.angle_gamma   90.00
#
_symmetry.space_group_name_H-M   'P 1'
#
loop_
_entity.id
_entity.type
_entity.pdbx_description
1 polymer ?
#
loop_
_entity_poly.entity_id
_entity_poly.type
_entity_poly.pdbx_seq_one_letter_code
_entity_poly.pdbx_strand_id
1 'polypeptide(L)'
;MTDLSNQKPYCTVVDNQNVAVVVFGNELDELSDYAMDAGDPFWYIMGTDAWFEIQEVDGQKVLAACDCDTTYFHCPVDEQALSLLQQENGILVLFPRVPLNAADIKQTSDLEELREWISNEIGDDNMEGLIYCFYTAEDKKKYHGDN
;
A
#
# COMPACT_ATOMS: atom_id res chain seq x y z
N MET A 1 -20.40 -10.03 11.67
CA MET A 1 -19.64 -9.06 10.85
C MET A 1 -18.79 -8.27 11.82
N THR A 2 -17.47 -8.34 11.67
CA THR A 2 -16.56 -7.48 12.42
C THR A 2 -16.64 -6.09 11.78
N ASP A 3 -16.91 -5.07 12.59
CA ASP A 3 -16.95 -3.69 12.12
C ASP A 3 -15.52 -3.18 11.93
N LEU A 4 -15.05 -3.17 10.68
CA LEU A 4 -13.70 -2.76 10.30
C LEU A 4 -13.57 -1.24 10.12
N SER A 5 -14.67 -0.48 10.13
CA SER A 5 -14.68 0.94 9.77
C SER A 5 -13.96 1.87 10.75
N ASN A 6 -13.46 1.32 11.87
CA ASN A 6 -12.77 2.07 12.91
C ASN A 6 -11.26 1.78 12.97
N GLN A 7 -10.75 0.87 12.14
CA GLN A 7 -9.33 0.58 12.08
C GLN A 7 -8.64 1.54 11.11
N LYS A 8 -7.48 2.05 11.51
CA LYS A 8 -6.67 2.91 10.65
C LYS A 8 -5.72 2.05 9.83
N PRO A 9 -5.42 2.43 8.58
CA PRO A 9 -4.38 1.77 7.80
C PRO A 9 -3.04 1.83 8.55
N TYR A 10 -2.20 0.82 8.33
CA TYR A 10 -0.85 0.76 8.89
C TYR A 10 0.16 0.33 7.82
N CYS A 11 1.42 0.71 8.06
CA CYS A 11 2.54 0.39 7.20
C CYS A 11 3.45 -0.58 7.95
N THR A 12 3.99 -1.56 7.23
CA THR A 12 5.08 -2.40 7.72
C THR A 12 6.11 -2.60 6.62
N VAL A 13 7.34 -2.84 7.05
CA VAL A 13 8.39 -3.33 6.17
C VAL A 13 8.24 -4.84 6.01
N VAL A 14 8.43 -5.31 4.78
CA VAL A 14 8.66 -6.70 4.44
C VAL A 14 10.17 -6.83 4.21
N ASP A 15 10.79 -7.86 4.77
CA ASP A 15 12.15 -8.33 4.46
C ASP A 15 13.30 -7.31 4.48
N ASN A 16 13.08 -6.14 5.10
CA ASN A 16 13.97 -4.96 5.08
C ASN A 16 14.18 -4.33 3.68
N GLN A 17 13.37 -4.65 2.68
CA GLN A 17 13.52 -4.11 1.33
C GLN A 17 12.20 -3.56 0.77
N ASN A 18 11.09 -4.27 1.02
CA ASN A 18 9.79 -3.90 0.49
C ASN A 18 8.92 -3.24 1.55
N VAL A 19 7.97 -2.42 1.12
CA VAL A 19 7.01 -1.78 2.01
C VAL A 19 5.62 -2.33 1.72
N ALA A 20 4.96 -2.85 2.74
CA ALA A 20 3.57 -3.26 2.69
C ALA A 20 2.70 -2.29 3.49
N VAL A 21 1.63 -1.81 2.86
CA VAL A 21 0.60 -1.01 3.49
C VAL A 21 -0.65 -1.87 3.61
N VAL A 22 -1.28 -1.87 4.77
CA VAL A 22 -2.52 -2.59 5.00
C VAL A 22 -3.61 -1.59 5.29
N VAL A 23 -4.73 -1.72 4.59
CA VAL A 23 -5.87 -0.82 4.68
C VAL A 23 -7.09 -1.59 5.16
N PHE A 24 -7.86 -0.98 6.06
CA PHE A 24 -9.12 -1.53 6.56
C PHE A 24 -10.26 -0.58 6.23
N GLY A 25 -11.36 -1.12 5.72
CA GLY A 25 -12.52 -0.30 5.34
C GLY A 25 -12.72 -0.25 3.82
N ASN A 26 -13.32 0.84 3.36
CA ASN A 26 -13.79 1.05 1.98
C ASN A 26 -12.97 2.10 1.21
N GLU A 27 -11.79 2.46 1.70
CA GLU A 27 -10.91 3.53 1.18
C GLU A 27 -10.43 3.31 -0.27
N LEU A 28 -10.79 2.18 -0.87
CA LEU A 28 -10.20 1.65 -2.10
C LEU A 28 -11.24 1.26 -3.14
N ASP A 29 -12.53 1.39 -2.82
CA ASP A 29 -13.61 1.07 -3.75
C ASP A 29 -13.42 1.80 -5.10
N GLU A 30 -12.86 3.02 -5.07
CA GLU A 30 -12.55 3.82 -6.26
C GLU A 30 -11.25 3.41 -6.97
N LEU A 31 -10.30 2.81 -6.26
CA LEU A 31 -8.98 2.44 -6.79
C LEU A 31 -9.00 1.07 -7.50
N SER A 32 -9.89 0.19 -7.06
CA SER A 32 -10.09 -1.14 -7.67
C SER A 32 -10.56 -1.09 -9.12
N ASP A 33 -11.29 -0.04 -9.51
CA ASP A 33 -11.79 0.14 -10.89
C ASP A 33 -10.67 0.35 -11.92
N TYR A 34 -9.47 0.72 -11.49
CA TYR A 34 -8.31 0.99 -12.34
C TYR A 34 -7.24 -0.11 -12.27
N ALA A 35 -7.49 -1.16 -11.50
CA ALA A 35 -6.59 -2.27 -11.33
C ALA A 35 -6.49 -3.11 -12.62
N MET A 36 -5.28 -3.51 -12.96
CA MET A 36 -4.99 -4.43 -14.06
C MET A 36 -4.33 -5.69 -13.51
N ASP A 37 -4.67 -6.83 -14.13
CA ASP A 37 -4.13 -8.13 -13.76
C ASP A 37 -2.60 -8.16 -13.90
N ALA A 38 -1.89 -8.20 -12.76
CA ALA A 38 -0.44 -8.40 -12.70
C ALA A 38 -0.06 -9.88 -12.65
N GLY A 39 -1.05 -10.78 -12.63
CA GLY A 39 -0.93 -12.17 -12.23
C GLY A 39 -1.29 -12.37 -10.76
N ASP A 40 -1.69 -13.58 -10.41
CA ASP A 40 -2.04 -13.92 -9.02
C ASP A 40 -0.83 -13.79 -8.07
N PRO A 41 -0.98 -13.17 -6.88
CA PRO A 41 -2.22 -12.77 -6.20
C PRO A 41 -2.48 -11.25 -6.20
N PHE A 42 -1.79 -10.48 -7.04
CA PHE A 42 -1.79 -9.02 -6.94
C PHE A 42 -2.16 -8.37 -8.25
N TRP A 43 -2.94 -7.31 -8.17
CA TRP A 43 -3.15 -6.42 -9.31
C TRP A 43 -2.12 -5.31 -9.27
N TYR A 44 -1.79 -4.74 -10.42
CA TYR A 44 -1.05 -3.49 -10.48
C TYR A 44 -2.00 -2.41 -10.97
N ILE A 45 -1.87 -1.22 -10.43
CA ILE A 45 -2.65 -0.10 -10.94
C ILE A 45 -1.91 0.44 -12.16
N MET A 46 -2.53 0.28 -13.34
CA MET A 46 -1.92 0.71 -14.60
C MET A 46 -2.53 2.02 -15.08
N GLY A 47 -1.68 2.95 -15.51
CA GLY A 47 -2.11 4.13 -16.28
C GLY A 47 -2.95 5.13 -15.49
N THR A 48 -2.98 5.01 -14.17
CA THR A 48 -3.60 6.01 -13.30
C THR A 48 -2.62 7.11 -12.99
N ASP A 49 -3.14 8.32 -12.81
CA ASP A 49 -2.46 9.38 -12.07
C ASP A 49 -2.48 9.12 -10.56
N ALA A 50 -2.61 7.87 -10.08
CA ALA A 50 -2.58 7.53 -8.67
C ALA A 50 -1.18 7.06 -8.26
N TRP A 51 -0.65 7.60 -7.17
CA TRP A 51 0.67 7.30 -6.61
C TRP A 51 0.65 7.36 -5.09
N PHE A 52 1.71 6.84 -4.48
CA PHE A 52 1.99 7.14 -3.09
C PHE A 52 3.05 8.22 -2.96
N GLU A 53 2.88 9.10 -1.98
CA GLU A 53 3.88 10.10 -1.61
C GLU A 53 3.97 10.27 -0.10
N ILE A 54 5.09 10.84 0.37
CA ILE A 54 5.22 11.27 1.77
C ILE A 54 4.64 12.67 1.92
N GLN A 55 3.70 12.80 2.87
CA GLN A 55 3.13 14.07 3.30
C GLN A 55 3.38 14.30 4.79
N GLU A 56 3.24 15.56 5.22
CA GLU A 56 3.28 15.93 6.64
C GLU A 56 1.87 16.36 7.08
N VAL A 57 1.28 15.60 8.00
CA VAL A 57 -0.05 15.85 8.58
C VAL A 57 0.10 15.94 10.09
N ASP A 58 -0.34 17.06 10.68
CA ASP A 58 -0.25 17.33 12.12
C ASP A 58 1.18 17.14 12.71
N GLY A 59 2.21 17.46 11.92
CA GLY A 59 3.63 17.33 12.30
C GLY A 59 4.15 15.89 12.28
N GLN A 60 3.41 14.95 11.69
CA GLN A 60 3.82 13.56 11.48
C GLN A 60 3.94 13.26 9.99
N LYS A 61 4.99 12.51 9.62
CA LYS A 61 5.12 11.99 8.26
C LYS A 61 4.15 10.82 8.08
N VAL A 62 3.39 10.90 6.99
CA VAL A 62 2.45 9.86 6.58
C VAL A 62 2.70 9.50 5.12
N LEU A 63 2.37 8.27 4.77
CA LEU A 63 2.31 7.79 3.40
C LEU A 63 0.88 7.98 2.91
N ALA A 64 0.71 8.77 1.85
CA ALA A 64 -0.59 9.15 1.31
C ALA A 64 -0.78 8.54 -0.08
N ALA A 65 -1.85 7.76 -0.26
CA ALA A 65 -2.29 7.34 -1.59
C ALA A 65 -3.10 8.49 -2.19
N CYS A 66 -2.63 9.05 -3.30
CA CYS A 66 -3.22 10.22 -3.91
C CYS A 66 -3.33 10.06 -5.42
N ASP A 67 -4.20 10.83 -6.05
CA ASP A 67 -4.06 11.25 -7.43
C ASP A 67 -3.97 12.78 -7.54
N CYS A 68 -4.16 13.32 -8.75
CA CYS A 68 -4.11 14.78 -8.97
C CYS A 68 -5.18 15.57 -8.18
N ASP A 69 -6.32 14.97 -7.88
CA ASP A 69 -7.51 15.65 -7.34
C ASP A 69 -7.89 15.15 -5.93
N THR A 70 -7.47 13.95 -5.56
CA THR A 70 -8.00 13.21 -4.41
C THR A 70 -6.88 12.56 -3.61
N THR A 71 -6.99 12.62 -2.28
CA THR A 71 -6.24 11.75 -1.37
C THR A 71 -7.17 10.67 -0.84
N TYR A 72 -6.86 9.42 -1.15
CA TYR A 72 -7.69 8.26 -0.82
C TYR A 72 -7.55 7.90 0.67
N PHE A 73 -6.32 7.77 1.16
CA PHE A 73 -6.06 7.49 2.57
C PHE A 73 -4.66 7.92 2.99
N HIS A 74 -4.49 8.06 4.31
CA HIS A 74 -3.21 8.35 4.95
C HIS A 74 -2.82 7.19 5.86
N CYS A 75 -1.57 6.77 5.77
CA CYS A 75 -1.01 5.73 6.60
C CYS A 75 0.17 6.27 7.41
N PRO A 76 0.18 6.13 8.75
CA PRO A 76 1.37 6.40 9.54
C PRO A 76 2.54 5.52 9.06
N VAL A 77 3.74 6.10 9.00
CA VAL A 77 4.96 5.40 8.62
C VAL A 77 6.03 5.53 9.69
N ASP A 78 6.75 4.44 9.93
CA ASP A 78 7.93 4.45 10.78
C ASP A 78 9.19 4.92 10.04
N GLU A 79 10.27 5.16 10.79
CA GLU A 79 11.55 5.62 10.23
C GLU A 79 12.17 4.61 9.26
N GLN A 80 11.92 3.32 9.45
CA GLN A 80 12.49 2.27 8.60
C GLN A 80 11.83 2.29 7.21
N ALA A 81 10.50 2.33 7.17
CA ALA A 81 9.74 2.47 5.93
C ALA A 81 10.11 3.78 5.21
N LEU A 82 10.22 4.90 5.95
CA LEU A 82 10.67 6.18 5.39
C LEU A 82 12.04 6.12 4.73
N SER A 83 12.99 5.36 5.30
CA SER A 83 14.31 5.19 4.69
C SER A 83 14.26 4.35 3.41
N LEU A 84 13.38 3.35 3.35
CA LEU A 84 13.25 2.48 2.18
C LEU A 84 12.59 3.23 1.03
N LEU A 85 11.55 4.01 1.30
CA LEU A 85 10.82 4.76 0.26
C LEU A 85 11.67 5.84 -0.45
N GLN A 86 12.85 6.20 0.08
CA GLN A 86 13.79 7.08 -0.62
C GLN A 86 14.56 6.40 -1.77
N GLN A 87 14.33 5.10 -1.99
CA GLN A 87 14.92 4.29 -3.06
C GLN A 87 13.80 3.80 -4.00
N GLU A 88 14.15 3.32 -5.20
CA GLU A 88 13.19 2.68 -6.11
C GLU A 88 12.66 1.38 -5.48
N ASN A 89 11.57 1.47 -4.71
CA ASN A 89 10.92 0.35 -4.06
C ASN A 89 9.44 0.31 -4.45
N GLY A 90 8.92 -0.92 -4.57
CA GLY A 90 7.50 -1.16 -4.78
C GLY A 90 6.72 -1.04 -3.47
N ILE A 91 5.53 -0.44 -3.53
CA ILE A 91 4.58 -0.47 -2.41
C ILE A 91 3.53 -1.51 -2.72
N LEU A 92 3.45 -2.52 -1.87
CA LEU A 92 2.36 -3.48 -1.87
C LEU A 92 1.27 -2.95 -0.94
N VAL A 93 0.02 -2.91 -1.41
CA VAL A 93 -1.12 -2.55 -0.59
C VAL A 93 -2.03 -3.76 -0.45
N LEU A 94 -2.38 -4.10 0.79
CA LEU A 94 -3.19 -5.26 1.15
C LEU A 94 -4.51 -4.83 1.78
N PHE A 95 -5.58 -5.54 1.43
CA PHE A 95 -6.96 -5.23 1.79
C PHE A 95 -7.61 -6.46 2.43
N PRO A 96 -7.30 -6.73 3.70
CA PRO A 96 -7.86 -7.89 4.35
C PRO A 96 -9.32 -7.62 4.74
N ARG A 97 -10.19 -8.61 4.51
CA ARG A 97 -11.58 -8.64 5.02
C ARG A 97 -11.65 -8.98 6.52
N VAL A 98 -10.50 -9.17 7.15
CA VAL A 98 -10.32 -9.45 8.57
C VAL A 98 -9.23 -8.53 9.15
N PRO A 99 -9.25 -8.19 10.45
CA PRO A 99 -8.16 -7.43 11.04
C PRO A 99 -6.82 -8.18 10.91
N LEU A 100 -5.77 -7.48 10.51
CA LEU A 100 -4.40 -7.99 10.40
C LEU A 100 -3.46 -7.03 11.13
N ASN A 101 -2.42 -7.52 11.80
CA ASN A 101 -1.39 -6.64 12.36
C ASN A 101 -0.07 -6.80 11.63
N ALA A 102 0.83 -5.83 11.80
CA ALA A 102 2.18 -5.88 11.24
C ALA A 102 2.95 -7.16 11.62
N ALA A 103 2.76 -7.64 12.86
CA ALA A 103 3.42 -8.86 13.36
C ALA A 103 2.93 -10.15 12.69
N ASP A 104 1.73 -10.13 12.09
CA ASP A 104 1.17 -11.30 11.42
C ASP A 104 1.78 -11.45 10.01
N ILE A 105 2.23 -10.35 9.40
CA ILE A 105 2.76 -10.35 8.03
C ILE A 105 4.08 -11.12 7.95
N LYS A 106 4.09 -12.12 7.05
CA LYS A 106 5.28 -12.91 6.75
C LYS A 106 6.42 -12.01 6.28
N GLN A 107 7.51 -12.06 7.04
CA GLN A 107 8.76 -11.41 6.67
C GLN A 107 9.52 -12.32 5.69
N THR A 108 9.42 -12.03 4.40
CA THR A 108 10.11 -12.78 3.33
C THR A 108 10.39 -11.88 2.13
N SER A 109 11.55 -12.07 1.49
CA SER A 109 11.91 -11.37 0.25
C SER A 109 11.29 -12.00 -1.00
N ASP A 110 10.67 -13.16 -0.84
CA ASP A 110 10.06 -13.91 -1.93
C ASP A 110 8.55 -13.62 -1.98
N LEU A 111 8.10 -12.98 -3.05
CA LEU A 111 6.69 -12.65 -3.26
C LEU A 111 5.81 -13.90 -3.39
N GLU A 112 6.35 -15.02 -3.89
CA GLU A 112 5.60 -16.28 -3.95
C GLU A 112 5.45 -16.89 -2.55
N GLU A 113 6.46 -16.80 -1.70
CA GLU A 113 6.30 -17.21 -0.29
C GLU A 113 5.31 -16.33 0.46
N LEU A 114 5.31 -15.01 0.20
CA LEU A 114 4.34 -14.08 0.78
C LEU A 114 2.92 -14.43 0.31
N ARG A 115 2.77 -14.74 -0.98
CA ARG A 115 1.51 -15.23 -1.56
C ARG A 115 1.03 -16.50 -0.90
N GLU A 116 1.88 -17.53 -0.83
CA GLU A 116 1.52 -18.81 -0.20
C GLU A 116 1.08 -18.61 1.25
N TRP A 117 1.74 -17.70 1.97
CA TRP A 117 1.34 -17.33 3.33
C TRP A 117 -0.05 -16.67 3.37
N ILE A 118 -0.32 -15.68 2.51
CA ILE A 118 -1.65 -15.04 2.42
C ILE A 118 -2.73 -16.11 2.16
N SER A 119 -2.51 -16.98 1.19
CA SER A 119 -3.46 -18.03 0.81
C SER A 119 -3.73 -19.01 1.94
N ASN A 120 -2.70 -19.42 2.68
CA ASN A 120 -2.83 -20.42 3.75
C ASN A 120 -3.37 -19.86 5.06
N GLU A 121 -2.94 -18.65 5.47
CA GLU A 121 -3.28 -18.09 6.79
C GLU A 121 -4.51 -17.18 6.78
N ILE A 122 -4.77 -16.52 5.64
CA ILE A 122 -5.87 -15.55 5.50
C ILE A 122 -6.96 -16.12 4.57
N GLY A 123 -6.54 -16.75 3.47
CA GLY A 123 -7.40 -17.25 2.40
C GLY A 123 -7.61 -16.22 1.30
N ASP A 124 -7.52 -16.66 0.05
CA ASP A 124 -7.58 -15.80 -1.14
C ASP A 124 -8.88 -14.96 -1.20
N ASP A 125 -10.01 -15.52 -0.75
CA ASP A 125 -11.30 -14.80 -0.71
C ASP A 125 -11.38 -13.72 0.38
N ASN A 126 -10.39 -13.67 1.28
CA ASN A 126 -10.33 -12.75 2.42
C ASN A 126 -9.24 -11.69 2.29
N MET A 127 -8.49 -11.68 1.18
CA MET A 127 -7.42 -10.73 0.92
C MET A 127 -7.42 -10.30 -0.53
N GLU A 128 -7.44 -8.99 -0.76
CA GLU A 128 -7.17 -8.38 -2.05
C GLU A 128 -5.86 -7.57 -1.96
N GLY A 129 -5.19 -7.30 -3.09
CA GLY A 129 -3.96 -6.52 -3.06
C GLY A 129 -3.62 -5.79 -4.35
N LEU A 130 -3.06 -4.58 -4.21
CA LEU A 130 -2.66 -3.71 -5.31
C LEU A 130 -1.19 -3.33 -5.18
N ILE A 131 -0.49 -3.27 -6.30
CA ILE A 131 0.89 -2.77 -6.41
C ILE A 131 0.83 -1.32 -6.89
N TYR A 132 1.48 -0.44 -6.13
CA TYR A 132 1.57 0.99 -6.41
C TYR A 132 3.00 1.44 -6.72
N CYS A 133 3.08 2.49 -7.53
CA CYS A 133 4.28 3.31 -7.63
C CYS A 133 4.38 4.28 -6.44
N PHE A 134 5.61 4.50 -5.98
CA PHE A 134 5.94 5.56 -5.04
C PHE A 134 6.58 6.74 -5.79
N TYR A 135 6.11 7.96 -5.55
CA TYR A 135 6.68 9.17 -6.13
C TYR A 135 7.44 9.99 -5.09
N THR A 136 8.71 10.23 -5.40
CA THR A 136 9.49 11.27 -4.74
C THR A 136 9.06 12.66 -5.23
N ALA A 137 9.55 13.71 -4.59
CA ALA A 137 9.37 15.08 -5.09
C ALA A 137 9.89 15.26 -6.54
N GLU A 138 10.95 14.53 -6.92
CA GLU A 138 11.50 14.56 -8.27
C GLU A 138 10.59 13.88 -9.28
N ASP A 139 10.00 12.73 -8.92
CA ASP A 139 9.04 12.01 -9.77
C ASP A 139 7.80 12.87 -10.04
N LYS A 140 7.29 13.56 -9.00
CA LYS A 140 6.16 14.48 -9.17
C LYS A 140 6.48 15.61 -10.13
N LYS A 141 7.65 16.24 -9.97
CA LYS A 141 8.11 17.28 -10.90
C LYS A 141 8.21 16.76 -12.34
N LYS A 142 8.68 15.52 -12.52
CA LYS A 142 8.87 14.89 -13.83
C LYS A 142 7.55 14.57 -14.52
N TYR A 143 6.59 13.99 -13.80
CA TYR A 143 5.34 13.48 -14.39
C TYR A 143 4.17 14.46 -14.30
N HIS A 144 4.16 15.35 -13.30
CA HIS A 144 3.03 16.26 -13.02
C HIS A 144 3.42 17.76 -13.01
N GLY A 145 4.71 18.09 -13.07
CA GLY A 145 5.20 19.47 -13.14
C GLY A 145 5.45 20.12 -11.76
N ASP A 146 5.81 21.41 -11.77
CA ASP A 146 6.06 22.20 -10.56
C ASP A 146 4.73 22.72 -9.99
N ASN A 147 4.07 21.94 -9.13
CA ASN A 147 3.02 22.45 -8.24
C ASN A 147 3.62 22.90 -6.90
#